data_AF-A0A8J3IQY1-F1
#
_entry.id   AF-A0A8J3IQY1-F1
#
_cell.length_a   1.000
_cell.length_b   1.000
_cell.length_c   1.000
_cell.angle_alpha   90.00
_cell.angle_beta   90.00
_cell.angle_gamma   90.00
#
_symmetry.space_group_name_H-M   'P 1'
#
loop_
_entity.id
_entity.type
_entity.pdbx_description
1 polymer ?
#
loop_
_entity_poly.entity_id
_entity_poly.type
_entity_poly.pdbx_seq_one_letter_code
_entity_poly.pdbx_strand_id
1 'polypeptide(L)' 'MIETYVSACWMQGCEEGWILISDQKAGKRCINEYAWRMRVESTFQDSKRRGWNLEASLVKEEARLDRLLLALFLAMW' A
#
# COMPACT_ATOMS: atom_id res chain seq x y z
N MET A 1 26.40 1.78 12.61
CA MET A 1 26.19 2.75 11.52
C MET A 1 25.22 2.08 10.55
N ILE A 2 24.08 2.70 10.26
CA ILE A 2 23.13 2.14 9.27
C ILE A 2 23.65 2.55 7.90
N GLU A 3 24.05 1.58 7.08
CA GLU A 3 24.43 1.83 5.70
C GLU A 3 23.17 2.19 4.91
N THR A 4 23.24 3.28 4.14
CA THR A 4 22.11 3.75 3.32
C THR A 4 22.44 3.55 1.86
N TYR A 5 21.52 2.95 1.13
CA TYR A 5 21.60 2.64 -0.28
C TYR A 5 20.51 3.38 -1.04
N VAL A 6 20.81 3.74 -2.29
CA VAL A 6 19.86 4.36 -3.21
C VAL A 6 19.66 3.43 -4.41
N SER A 7 18.41 3.09 -4.72
CA SER A 7 18.03 2.36 -5.94
C SER A 7 17.19 3.26 -6.82
N ALA A 8 17.52 3.32 -8.12
CA ALA A 8 16.72 4.05 -9.10
C ALA A 8 16.28 3.11 -10.23
N CYS A 9 15.03 3.19 -10.66
CA CYS A 9 14.54 2.45 -11.82
C CYS A 9 13.47 3.22 -12.59
N TRP A 10 13.51 3.09 -13.92
CA TRP A 10 12.40 3.44 -14.79
C TRP A 10 11.81 2.14 -15.35
N MET A 11 10.56 1.85 -15.01
CA MET A 11 9.83 0.73 -15.61
C MET A 11 9.26 1.16 -16.96
N GLN A 12 9.33 0.26 -17.93
CA GLN A 12 8.82 0.51 -19.28
C GLN A 12 7.29 0.71 -19.22
N GLY A 13 6.81 1.85 -19.72
CA GLY A 13 5.39 2.22 -19.70
C GLY A 13 4.97 3.05 -18.47
N CYS A 14 5.87 3.35 -17.54
CA CYS A 14 5.62 4.32 -16.46
C CYS A 14 6.16 5.70 -16.85
N GLU A 15 5.33 6.74 -16.72
CA GLU A 15 5.76 8.13 -16.97
C GLU A 15 6.81 8.58 -15.94
N GLU A 16 6.70 8.10 -14.70
CA GLU A 16 7.58 8.45 -13.59
C GLU A 16 8.56 7.31 -13.26
N GLY A 17 9.80 7.69 -12.96
CA GLY A 17 10.83 6.80 -12.44
C GLY A 17 10.80 6.74 -10.91
N TRP A 18 11.20 5.62 -10.33
CA TRP A 18 11.31 5.47 -8.89
C TRP A 18 12.74 5.74 -8.42
N ILE A 19 12.85 6.49 -7.32
CA ILE A 19 14.07 6.64 -6.53
C ILE A 19 13.75 6.18 -5.11
N LEU A 20 14.46 5.15 -4.66
CA LEU A 20 14.23 4.48 -3.39
C LEU A 20 15.47 4.64 -2.51
N ILE A 21 15.26 5.05 -1.26
CA ILE A 21 16.29 5.16 -0.23
C ILE A 21 15.99 4.10 0.83
N SER A 22 16.95 3.23 1.11
CA SER A 22 16.76 2.11 2.05
C SER A 22 18.09 1.70 2.70
N ASP A 23 18.01 1.07 3.85
CA ASP A 23 19.10 0.34 4.50
C ASP A 23 19.39 -1.02 3.83
N GLN A 24 18.54 -1.47 2.91
CA GLN A 24 18.76 -2.65 2.10
C GLN A 24 19.64 -2.35 0.88
N LYS A 25 20.49 -3.32 0.53
CA LYS A 25 21.35 -3.23 -0.66
C LYS A 25 20.56 -2.87 -1.91
N ALA A 26 21.11 -1.92 -2.68
CA ALA A 26 20.49 -1.47 -3.91
C ALA A 26 20.32 -2.63 -4.92
N GLY A 27 19.17 -2.67 -5.60
CA GLY A 27 18.93 -3.66 -6.66
C GLY A 27 17.45 -3.97 -6.91
N LYS A 28 17.23 -4.88 -7.87
CA LYS A 28 15.89 -5.29 -8.32
C LYS A 28 15.01 -5.83 -7.19
N ARG A 29 15.61 -6.46 -6.18
CA ARG A 29 14.88 -6.97 -5.01
C ARG A 29 14.20 -5.85 -4.22
N CYS A 30 14.93 -4.77 -3.91
CA CYS A 30 14.41 -3.60 -3.22
C CYS A 30 13.26 -2.93 -4.02
N ILE A 31 13.42 -2.84 -5.33
CA ILE A 31 12.38 -2.31 -6.24
C ILE A 31 11.13 -3.20 -6.24
N ASN A 32 11.29 -4.52 -6.34
CA ASN A 32 10.17 -5.47 -6.30
C ASN A 32 9.46 -5.46 -4.94
N GLU A 33 10.22 -5.34 -3.85
CA GLU A 33 9.68 -5.18 -2.50
C GLU A 33 8.86 -3.89 -2.39
N TYR A 34 9.38 -2.78 -2.92
CA TYR A 34 8.67 -1.51 -2.97
C TYR A 34 7.43 -1.55 -3.87
N ALA A 35 7.44 -2.32 -4.96
CA ALA A 35 6.29 -2.47 -5.85
C ALA A 35 5.04 -3.01 -5.11
N TRP A 36 5.23 -3.83 -4.07
CA TRP A 36 4.12 -4.29 -3.23
C TRP A 36 3.44 -3.17 -2.44
N ARG A 37 4.06 -1.99 -2.26
CA ARG A 37 3.44 -0.82 -1.63
C ARG A 37 2.11 -0.46 -2.30
N MET A 38 1.98 -0.68 -3.61
CA MET A 38 0.74 -0.40 -4.34
C MET A 38 -0.43 -1.29 -3.89
N ARG A 39 -0.18 -2.50 -3.36
CA ARG A 39 -1.24 -3.33 -2.76
C ARG A 39 -1.86 -2.65 -1.54
N VAL A 40 -1.02 -2.04 -0.71
CA VAL A 40 -1.49 -1.28 0.46
C VAL A 40 -2.34 -0.09 0.02
N GLU A 41 -1.94 0.64 -1.02
CA GLU A 41 -2.73 1.77 -1.56
C GLU A 41 -4.10 1.31 -2.11
N SER A 42 -4.20 0.12 -2.71
CA SER A 42 -5.49 -0.43 -3.16
C SER A 42 -6.47 -0.66 -2.01
N THR A 43 -5.98 -0.99 -0.82
CA THR A 43 -6.80 -1.10 0.40
C THR A 43 -7.31 0.29 0.86
N PHE A 44 -6.56 1.36 0.60
CA PHE A 44 -6.98 2.74 0.92
C PHE A 44 -7.90 3.36 -0.14
N GLN A 45 -7.79 2.93 -1.40
CA GLN A 45 -8.63 3.39 -2.53
C GLN A 45 -10.11 2.99 -2.37
N ASP A 46 -10.44 2.08 -1.46
CA ASP A 46 -11.82 1.78 -1.07
C ASP A 46 -12.60 3.02 -0.58
N SER A 47 -11.87 4.00 -0.05
CA SER A 47 -12.42 5.28 0.42
C SER A 47 -12.92 6.18 -0.72
N LYS A 48 -12.65 5.88 -2.00
CA LYS A 48 -13.01 6.73 -3.14
C LYS A 48 -13.98 6.04 -4.10
N ARG A 49 -15.28 6.23 -3.85
CA ARG A 49 -16.45 5.97 -4.73
C ARG A 49 -16.69 4.55 -5.26
N ARG A 50 -15.75 3.61 -5.12
CA ARG A 50 -15.86 2.23 -5.61
C ARG A 50 -15.71 1.16 -4.52
N GLY A 51 -15.60 1.58 -3.26
CA GLY A 51 -15.42 0.68 -2.14
C GLY A 51 -16.70 0.22 -1.46
N TRP A 52 -16.55 -0.53 -0.37
CA TRP A 52 -17.57 -1.34 0.32
C TRP A 52 -18.72 -0.54 0.95
N ASN A 53 -18.80 0.76 0.63
CA ASN A 53 -19.86 1.66 1.05
C ASN A 53 -20.01 1.65 2.57
N LEU A 54 -18.88 1.76 3.28
CA LEU A 54 -18.81 1.72 4.74
C LEU A 54 -19.72 2.79 5.39
N GLU A 55 -19.92 3.92 4.71
CA GLU A 55 -20.88 4.98 5.08
C GLU A 55 -22.36 4.55 4.95
N ALA A 56 -22.67 3.59 4.07
CA ALA A 56 -24.01 2.99 3.96
C ALA A 56 -24.20 1.83 4.96
N SER A 57 -23.12 1.25 5.47
CA SER A 57 -23.14 0.42 6.66
C SER A 57 -23.48 1.34 7.83
N LEU A 58 -24.72 1.28 8.32
CA LEU A 58 -25.27 2.06 9.44
C LEU A 58 -24.57 1.81 10.80
N VAL A 59 -23.29 1.42 10.78
CA VAL A 59 -22.46 1.14 11.94
C VAL A 59 -22.04 2.46 12.58
N LYS A 60 -22.87 2.91 13.51
CA LYS A 60 -22.61 4.10 14.35
C LYS A 60 -21.69 3.83 15.55
N GLU A 61 -21.33 2.57 15.77
CA GLU A 61 -20.44 2.14 16.86
C GLU A 61 -19.02 1.91 16.34
N GLU A 62 -18.08 2.71 16.83
CA GLU A 62 -16.65 2.68 16.50
C GLU A 62 -16.04 1.27 16.61
N ALA A 63 -16.34 0.55 17.70
CA ALA A 63 -15.84 -0.81 17.92
C ALA A 63 -16.30 -1.84 16.88
N ARG A 64 -17.43 -1.59 16.19
CA ARG A 64 -17.93 -2.46 15.11
C ARG A 64 -17.30 -2.09 13.77
N LEU A 65 -16.99 -0.81 13.57
CA LEU A 65 -16.24 -0.34 12.41
C LEU A 65 -14.83 -0.92 12.42
N ASP A 66 -14.14 -0.91 13.56
CA ASP A 66 -12.81 -1.49 13.71
C ASP A 66 -12.76 -2.97 13.34
N ARG A 67 -13.75 -3.76 13.79
CA ARG A 67 -13.84 -5.18 13.46
C ARG A 67 -14.14 -5.42 11.98
N LEU A 68 -14.96 -4.57 11.37
CA LEU A 68 -15.26 -4.65 9.95
C LEU A 68 -14.02 -4.30 9.10
N LEU A 69 -13.28 -3.25 9.48
CA LEU A 69 -12.02 -2.88 8.84
C LEU A 69 -10.96 -3.96 9.00
N LEU A 70 -10.87 -4.59 10.17
CA LEU A 70 -9.96 -5.72 10.40
C LEU A 70 -10.31 -6.92 9.51
N ALA A 71 -11.59 -7.29 9.42
CA ALA A 71 -12.05 -8.39 8.57
C ALA A 71 -11.79 -8.09 7.08
N LEU A 72 -12.02 -6.84 6.67
CA LEU A 72 -11.75 -6.38 5.32
C LEU A 72 -10.25 -6.45 4.99
N PHE A 73 -9.40 -5.99 5.90
CA PHE A 73 -7.95 -6.07 5.76
C PHE A 73 -7.46 -7.51 5.62
N LEU A 74 -7.98 -8.44 6.43
CA LEU A 74 -7.66 -9.87 6.34
C LEU A 74 -8.16 -10.53 5.04
N ALA A 75 -9.25 -10.04 4.45
CA ALA A 75 -9.78 -10.59 3.19
C ALA A 75 -8.99 -10.11 1.96
N MET A 76 -8.33 -8.96 2.03
CA MET A 76 -7.56 -8.38 0.93
C MET A 76 -6.06 -8.75 0.94
N TRP A 77 -5.55 -9.24 2.08
CA TRP A 77 -4.14 -9.58 2.30
C TRP A 77 -3.82 -11.03 1.93
#